data_AF-A0A7Y8NYI6-F1
#
_entry.id   AF-A0A7Y8NYI6-F1
#
_cell.length_a   1.000
_cell.length_b   1.000
_cell.length_c   1.000
_cell.angle_alpha   90.00
_cell.angle_beta   90.00
_cell.angle_gamma   90.00
#
_symmetry.space_group_name_H-M   'P 1'
#
loop_
_entity.id
_entity.type
_entity.pdbx_description
1 polymer ?
#
loop_
_entity_poly.entity_id
_entity_poly.type
_entity_poly.pdbx_seq_one_letter_code
_entity_poly.pdbx_strand_id
1 'polypeptide(L)'
;MKKFLTIFCILLSFTIISWSQTIKRSDAPDRKTSKKQVLSPRPIDPQVIHDQSDMTWADYKPIPGHNWANPSLIPERNFKMALVAVDFSDQPFVITLPKKSDLFGNPQIGPIKREDVPKFYSDFWLRPSIINHGQTINGYWMEQSRGKFGITVLDAYGPYRMPKKLWQYGLNEWGQNNSTPDGSTANSEMEPDVDALWKAAEGDISKKYDAILRLYAGYDETGVWLEFGEMKFLSKEDIPAKWGNPDPLKPRWSPTRYVPWTSWKAGQMQWGISSIRQGENSGTITHELGHFAFDIGDNNNNPYIKPYRRAGSGPWDMMDRGSFNGPGGPHMRWVVPATMGAGMPAGLMLRNRILNGFLPSSQVLTLSRKELAKSGPVVATITARAVEPLQGTFAGIIIRLDGAIPHDRTPIDDPAINPLSSGVPNFDFYSLEVIQRIGYDSFCPDNGVL
;
A
#
# COMPACT_ATOMS: atom_id res chain seq x y z
N MET A 1 94.06 25.88 -3.63
CA MET A 1 93.61 26.45 -2.32
C MET A 1 92.56 25.53 -1.68
N LYS A 2 92.08 25.86 -0.47
CA LYS A 2 91.11 25.12 0.38
C LYS A 2 89.90 24.53 -0.40
N LYS A 3 89.31 23.35 -0.09
CA LYS A 3 89.75 22.14 0.68
C LYS A 3 88.72 20.99 0.43
N PHE A 4 89.17 19.81 -0.01
CA PHE A 4 88.96 18.43 0.52
C PHE A 4 87.71 18.05 1.37
N LEU A 5 87.19 16.79 1.42
CA LEU A 5 87.62 15.50 0.83
C LEU A 5 86.46 14.48 0.64
N THR A 6 86.65 13.65 -0.38
CA THR A 6 86.01 12.41 -0.86
C THR A 6 85.89 11.19 0.12
N ILE A 7 84.79 10.42 0.00
CA ILE A 7 84.70 8.93 -0.12
C ILE A 7 84.77 7.93 1.08
N PHE A 8 83.96 6.86 0.91
CA PHE A 8 84.01 5.46 1.43
C PHE A 8 83.41 5.02 2.79
N CYS A 9 83.20 3.68 2.85
CA CYS A 9 82.45 2.91 3.85
C CYS A 9 83.38 2.09 4.77
N ILE A 10 82.89 1.69 5.97
CA ILE A 10 83.14 0.43 6.72
C ILE A 10 82.21 0.46 7.97
N LEU A 11 81.44 -0.56 8.39
CA LEU A 11 81.66 -1.98 8.79
C LEU A 11 82.15 -2.16 10.25
N LEU A 12 81.82 -3.33 10.85
CA LEU A 12 81.94 -3.77 12.26
C LEU A 12 80.90 -3.14 13.24
N SER A 13 80.10 -3.84 14.08
CA SER A 13 80.15 -5.11 14.88
C SER A 13 80.61 -4.90 16.34
N PHE A 14 80.18 -5.64 17.38
CA PHE A 14 79.65 -7.02 17.46
C PHE A 14 78.59 -7.23 18.58
N THR A 15 77.94 -8.40 18.52
CA THR A 15 77.17 -9.23 19.50
C THR A 15 77.42 -9.04 21.02
N ILE A 16 76.50 -9.46 21.93
CA ILE A 16 76.35 -10.86 22.42
C ILE A 16 75.00 -11.17 23.10
N ILE A 17 74.38 -12.29 22.68
CA ILE A 17 73.63 -13.37 23.41
C ILE A 17 72.78 -12.91 24.62
N SER A 18 71.46 -13.16 24.73
CA SER A 18 70.67 -14.42 24.50
C SER A 18 69.19 -14.08 24.15
N TRP A 19 68.16 -14.93 24.05
CA TRP A 19 67.88 -16.37 23.81
C TRP A 19 66.33 -16.48 23.59
N SER A 20 65.71 -17.47 22.93
CA SER A 20 66.18 -18.52 22.02
C SER A 20 65.01 -19.08 21.18
N GLN A 21 65.30 -19.98 20.24
CA GLN A 21 64.38 -20.93 19.58
C GLN A 21 65.09 -22.32 19.56
N THR A 22 64.51 -23.51 19.35
CA THR A 22 63.23 -23.93 18.74
C THR A 22 62.92 -25.40 19.14
N ILE A 23 61.75 -25.93 18.73
CA ILE A 23 61.44 -27.38 18.48
C ILE A 23 61.43 -28.34 19.69
N LYS A 24 60.23 -28.93 19.91
CA LYS A 24 60.09 -30.40 20.00
C LYS A 24 59.24 -30.89 18.82
N ARG A 25 59.45 -32.14 18.40
CA ARG A 25 58.81 -32.76 17.24
C ARG A 25 57.74 -33.76 17.72
N SER A 26 56.61 -33.81 17.01
CA SER A 26 55.58 -34.87 16.96
C SER A 26 55.26 -35.70 18.22
N ASP A 27 53.98 -35.75 18.59
CA ASP A 27 53.19 -36.98 18.38
C ASP A 27 51.68 -36.74 18.49
N ALA A 28 50.90 -37.67 17.91
CA ALA A 28 49.43 -37.76 17.84
C ALA A 28 48.64 -36.60 17.16
N PRO A 29 47.79 -36.88 16.15
CA PRO A 29 46.88 -35.89 15.58
C PRO A 29 45.58 -35.80 16.39
N ASP A 30 45.42 -34.73 17.19
CA ASP A 30 44.14 -34.46 17.84
C ASP A 30 43.05 -34.16 16.79
N ARG A 31 41.94 -34.90 16.88
CA ARG A 31 40.98 -35.06 15.78
C ARG A 31 39.95 -33.94 15.80
N LYS A 32 40.42 -32.69 15.66
CA LYS A 32 39.57 -31.50 15.52
C LYS A 32 38.62 -31.68 14.34
N THR A 33 37.38 -32.04 14.66
CA THR A 33 36.26 -32.06 13.74
C THR A 33 36.01 -30.64 13.27
N SER A 34 36.54 -30.31 12.10
CA SER A 34 36.11 -29.12 11.38
C SER A 34 34.63 -29.29 11.09
N LYS A 35 33.79 -28.66 11.92
CA LYS A 35 32.41 -28.36 11.54
C LYS A 35 32.54 -27.56 10.25
N LYS A 36 32.30 -28.23 9.11
CA LYS A 36 32.10 -27.57 7.82
C LYS A 36 31.03 -26.53 8.08
N GLN A 37 31.43 -25.26 8.15
CA GLN A 37 30.50 -24.16 8.21
C GLN A 37 29.79 -24.20 6.86
N VAL A 38 28.61 -24.81 6.84
CA VAL A 38 27.78 -24.88 5.65
C VAL A 38 27.44 -23.43 5.34
N LEU A 39 28.13 -22.87 4.35
CA LEU A 39 27.83 -21.56 3.83
C LEU A 39 26.38 -21.61 3.38
N SER A 40 25.51 -20.91 4.09
CA SER A 40 24.14 -20.71 3.66
C SER A 40 24.18 -20.25 2.20
N PRO A 41 23.38 -20.84 1.30
CA PRO A 41 23.34 -20.38 -0.08
C PRO A 41 23.04 -18.88 -0.07
N ARG A 42 23.82 -18.10 -0.84
CA ARG A 42 23.53 -16.68 -1.01
C ARG A 42 22.12 -16.57 -1.62
N PRO A 43 21.34 -15.53 -1.25
CA PRO A 43 20.12 -15.21 -1.97
C PRO A 43 20.38 -15.18 -3.48
N ILE A 44 19.48 -15.82 -4.24
CA ILE A 44 19.48 -15.76 -5.71
C ILE A 44 18.89 -14.42 -6.17
N ASP A 45 17.96 -13.90 -5.37
CA ASP A 45 17.45 -12.54 -5.42
C ASP A 45 18.58 -11.52 -5.16
N PRO A 46 18.82 -10.55 -6.06
CA PRO A 46 19.83 -9.51 -5.89
C PRO A 46 19.40 -8.37 -4.94
N GLN A 47 18.15 -8.35 -4.48
CA GLN A 47 17.59 -7.35 -3.54
C GLN A 47 17.71 -5.91 -4.06
N VAL A 48 17.23 -5.69 -5.29
CA VAL A 48 17.29 -4.40 -5.99
C VAL A 48 15.94 -3.72 -5.96
N ILE A 49 15.70 -3.04 -4.83
CA ILE A 49 14.55 -2.16 -4.61
C ILE A 49 14.47 -1.12 -5.72
N HIS A 50 13.34 -1.09 -6.43
CA HIS A 50 12.96 -0.05 -7.38
C HIS A 50 11.94 0.86 -6.69
N ASP A 51 12.19 2.17 -6.65
CA ASP A 51 11.23 3.12 -6.10
C ASP A 51 9.92 3.10 -6.90
N GLN A 52 8.80 3.24 -6.21
CA GLN A 52 7.47 3.25 -6.83
C GLN A 52 7.23 4.57 -7.58
N SER A 53 7.96 5.65 -7.25
CA SER A 53 7.93 6.93 -7.99
C SER A 53 8.28 6.77 -9.47
N ASP A 54 9.18 5.84 -9.79
CA ASP A 54 9.82 5.71 -11.09
C ASP A 54 9.07 4.70 -11.99
N MET A 55 8.18 3.91 -11.40
CA MET A 55 7.39 2.89 -12.09
C MET A 55 6.32 3.50 -13.00
N THR A 56 6.13 2.88 -14.15
CA THR A 56 5.16 3.28 -15.18
C THR A 56 4.23 2.13 -15.55
N TRP A 57 3.22 2.36 -16.39
CA TRP A 57 2.44 1.26 -16.98
C TRP A 57 3.26 0.29 -17.84
N ALA A 58 4.53 0.59 -18.17
CA ALA A 58 5.45 -0.35 -18.83
C ALA A 58 6.04 -1.39 -17.85
N ASP A 59 5.97 -1.15 -16.54
CA ASP A 59 6.43 -2.08 -15.50
C ASP A 59 5.39 -3.16 -15.16
N TYR A 60 4.14 -2.99 -15.60
CA TYR A 60 3.09 -4.00 -15.47
C TYR A 60 3.42 -5.25 -16.28
N LYS A 61 3.34 -6.41 -15.64
CA LYS A 61 3.59 -7.72 -16.24
C LYS A 61 2.38 -8.61 -15.92
N PRO A 62 1.57 -9.01 -16.91
CA PRO A 62 0.40 -9.85 -16.65
C PRO A 62 0.82 -11.20 -16.09
N ILE A 63 -0.10 -11.87 -15.37
CA ILE A 63 0.10 -13.26 -14.96
C ILE A 63 0.20 -14.15 -16.21
N PRO A 64 1.21 -15.03 -16.32
CA PRO A 64 1.31 -15.98 -17.42
C PRO A 64 0.06 -16.85 -17.55
N GLY A 65 -0.58 -16.82 -18.71
CA GLY A 65 -1.72 -17.69 -19.07
C GLY A 65 -3.09 -17.29 -18.49
N HIS A 66 -3.19 -16.31 -17.58
CA HIS A 66 -4.45 -15.90 -16.97
C HIS A 66 -4.70 -14.40 -17.11
N ASN A 67 -5.95 -14.03 -17.43
CA ASN A 67 -6.45 -12.66 -17.40
C ASN A 67 -7.67 -12.60 -16.47
N TRP A 68 -7.44 -12.26 -15.20
CA TRP A 68 -8.50 -12.19 -14.18
C TRP A 68 -9.50 -11.06 -14.41
N ALA A 69 -9.14 -10.03 -15.19
CA ALA A 69 -10.04 -8.96 -15.59
C ALA A 69 -10.97 -9.33 -16.76
N ASN A 70 -10.83 -10.53 -17.36
CA ASN A 70 -11.72 -10.99 -18.43
C ASN A 70 -13.18 -11.08 -17.95
N PRO A 71 -14.13 -10.31 -18.53
CA PRO A 71 -15.53 -10.29 -18.10
C PRO A 71 -16.32 -11.57 -18.44
N SER A 72 -15.71 -12.55 -19.14
CA SER A 72 -16.32 -13.88 -19.33
C SER A 72 -16.03 -14.86 -18.18
N LEU A 73 -15.27 -14.47 -17.16
CA LEU A 73 -15.03 -15.28 -15.97
C LEU A 73 -16.17 -15.10 -14.95
N ILE A 74 -16.60 -16.19 -14.33
CA ILE A 74 -17.70 -16.23 -13.37
C ILE A 74 -17.14 -16.66 -12.00
N PRO A 75 -17.34 -15.88 -10.92
CA PRO A 75 -16.85 -16.25 -9.60
C PRO A 75 -17.74 -17.26 -8.87
N GLU A 76 -17.17 -17.98 -7.89
CA GLU A 76 -17.95 -18.82 -6.95
C GLU A 76 -18.91 -17.96 -6.11
N ARG A 77 -18.39 -16.95 -5.39
CA ARG A 77 -19.19 -15.90 -4.72
C ARG A 77 -19.31 -14.68 -5.62
N ASN A 78 -20.52 -14.45 -6.11
CA ASN A 78 -20.89 -13.20 -6.78
C ASN A 78 -21.11 -12.08 -5.75
N PHE A 79 -20.76 -10.85 -6.10
CA PHE A 79 -20.99 -9.65 -5.28
C PHE A 79 -21.58 -8.54 -6.13
N LYS A 80 -22.62 -7.88 -5.62
CA LYS A 80 -23.38 -6.84 -6.31
C LYS A 80 -23.34 -5.53 -5.55
N MET A 81 -23.02 -4.45 -6.25
CA MET A 81 -22.88 -3.12 -5.68
C MET A 81 -23.80 -2.13 -6.39
N ALA A 82 -24.30 -1.15 -5.64
CA ALA A 82 -24.80 0.10 -6.21
C ALA A 82 -23.68 1.14 -6.16
N LEU A 83 -23.51 1.92 -7.23
CA LEU A 83 -22.69 3.14 -7.28
C LEU A 83 -23.64 4.33 -7.26
N VAL A 84 -23.65 5.07 -6.15
CA VAL A 84 -24.40 6.32 -6.03
C VAL A 84 -23.43 7.48 -6.20
N ALA A 85 -23.58 8.24 -7.28
CA ALA A 85 -22.73 9.39 -7.57
C ALA A 85 -23.38 10.70 -7.11
N VAL A 86 -22.62 11.59 -6.46
CA VAL A 86 -23.11 12.90 -5.99
C VAL A 86 -22.15 14.05 -6.26
N ASP A 87 -22.69 15.24 -6.52
CA ASP A 87 -21.92 16.49 -6.61
C ASP A 87 -22.51 17.63 -5.77
N PHE A 88 -21.77 18.72 -5.63
CA PHE A 88 -22.06 19.80 -4.67
C PHE A 88 -22.37 21.11 -5.38
N SER A 89 -22.93 22.07 -4.64
CA SER A 89 -23.19 23.43 -5.17
C SER A 89 -21.91 24.23 -5.49
N ASP A 90 -20.79 23.86 -4.86
CA ASP A 90 -19.48 24.52 -4.97
C ASP A 90 -18.37 23.63 -5.56
N GLN A 91 -18.62 22.32 -5.72
CA GLN A 91 -17.71 21.37 -6.35
C GLN A 91 -18.47 20.51 -7.38
N PRO A 92 -18.31 20.76 -8.69
CA PRO A 92 -18.73 19.83 -9.74
C PRO A 92 -17.74 18.66 -9.83
N PHE A 93 -18.16 17.56 -10.48
CA PHE A 93 -17.25 16.45 -10.78
C PHE A 93 -16.05 16.93 -11.63
N VAL A 94 -14.83 16.66 -11.16
CA VAL A 94 -13.56 16.94 -11.82
C VAL A 94 -13.53 16.30 -13.21
N ILE A 95 -14.06 15.08 -13.38
CA ILE A 95 -14.12 14.37 -14.67
C ILE A 95 -14.97 15.09 -15.74
N THR A 96 -15.79 16.08 -15.35
CA THR A 96 -16.58 16.91 -16.27
C THR A 96 -15.85 18.17 -16.76
N LEU A 97 -14.70 18.49 -16.17
CA LEU A 97 -13.89 19.66 -16.53
C LEU A 97 -13.01 19.35 -17.76
N PRO A 98 -12.62 20.36 -18.56
CA PRO A 98 -11.64 20.17 -19.62
C PRO A 98 -10.32 19.56 -19.10
N LYS A 99 -9.71 18.67 -19.90
CA LYS A 99 -8.47 17.95 -19.56
C LYS A 99 -7.40 18.88 -18.96
N LYS A 100 -6.92 18.55 -17.77
CA LYS A 100 -5.90 19.29 -16.98
C LYS A 100 -6.26 20.75 -16.65
N SER A 101 -7.54 21.13 -16.64
CA SER A 101 -7.96 22.51 -16.35
C SER A 101 -8.28 22.81 -14.89
N ASP A 102 -8.46 21.78 -14.05
CA ASP A 102 -8.71 21.97 -12.62
C ASP A 102 -7.44 22.42 -11.87
N LEU A 103 -7.59 22.84 -10.61
CA LEU A 103 -6.50 23.39 -9.81
C LEU A 103 -5.39 22.36 -9.50
N PHE A 104 -5.73 21.08 -9.42
CA PHE A 104 -4.81 19.97 -9.13
C PHE A 104 -4.10 19.43 -10.40
N GLY A 105 -4.60 19.76 -11.60
CA GLY A 105 -4.02 19.37 -12.88
C GLY A 105 -4.77 18.24 -13.59
N ASN A 106 -6.06 18.08 -13.29
CA ASN A 106 -6.98 17.04 -13.74
C ASN A 106 -8.14 17.60 -14.59
N PRO A 107 -9.00 16.74 -15.17
CA PRO A 107 -8.84 15.28 -15.33
C PRO A 107 -7.77 14.93 -16.36
N GLN A 108 -7.32 13.68 -16.39
CA GLN A 108 -6.34 13.19 -17.38
C GLN A 108 -6.97 12.74 -18.70
N ILE A 109 -8.30 12.62 -18.76
CA ILE A 109 -9.05 12.32 -19.99
C ILE A 109 -9.82 13.56 -20.49
N GLY A 110 -10.54 13.44 -21.61
CA GLY A 110 -11.47 14.48 -22.05
C GLY A 110 -12.71 14.53 -21.15
N PRO A 111 -13.43 15.67 -21.12
CA PRO A 111 -14.57 15.86 -20.23
C PRO A 111 -15.70 14.86 -20.51
N ILE A 112 -16.19 14.21 -19.46
CA ILE A 112 -17.42 13.41 -19.45
C ILE A 112 -18.59 14.35 -19.14
N LYS A 113 -19.79 14.10 -19.67
CA LYS A 113 -20.95 14.92 -19.28
C LYS A 113 -21.38 14.58 -17.85
N ARG A 114 -22.01 15.52 -17.14
CA ARG A 114 -22.47 15.30 -15.75
C ARG A 114 -23.33 14.04 -15.65
N GLU A 115 -24.35 13.91 -16.49
CA GLU A 115 -25.27 12.78 -16.55
C GLU A 115 -24.60 11.43 -16.82
N ASP A 116 -23.46 11.41 -17.50
CA ASP A 116 -22.72 10.19 -17.85
C ASP A 116 -21.75 9.73 -16.73
N VAL A 117 -21.43 10.59 -15.74
CA VAL A 117 -20.43 10.29 -14.68
C VAL A 117 -20.69 9.01 -13.88
N PRO A 118 -21.92 8.69 -13.40
CA PRO A 118 -22.15 7.47 -12.63
C PRO A 118 -21.84 6.22 -13.46
N LYS A 119 -22.26 6.24 -14.73
CA LYS A 119 -22.01 5.15 -15.67
C LYS A 119 -20.53 5.05 -16.04
N PHE A 120 -19.85 6.18 -16.24
CA PHE A 120 -18.42 6.22 -16.52
C PHE A 120 -17.62 5.54 -15.40
N TYR A 121 -17.89 5.84 -14.13
CA TYR A 121 -17.18 5.22 -13.01
C TYR A 121 -17.56 3.75 -12.80
N SER A 122 -18.82 3.37 -13.03
CA SER A 122 -19.25 1.96 -13.05
C SER A 122 -18.48 1.16 -14.10
N ASP A 123 -18.41 1.66 -15.34
CA ASP A 123 -17.67 1.01 -16.42
C ASP A 123 -16.15 1.04 -16.16
N PHE A 124 -15.60 2.14 -15.62
CA PHE A 124 -14.17 2.29 -15.29
C PHE A 124 -13.71 1.27 -14.23
N TRP A 125 -14.52 0.99 -13.21
CA TRP A 125 -14.16 0.02 -12.19
C TRP A 125 -14.48 -1.43 -12.60
N LEU A 126 -15.53 -1.67 -13.39
CA LEU A 126 -16.03 -3.03 -13.68
C LEU A 126 -15.63 -3.61 -15.06
N ARG A 127 -15.24 -2.80 -16.05
CA ARG A 127 -14.98 -3.26 -17.43
C ARG A 127 -13.55 -2.94 -17.90
N PRO A 128 -12.79 -3.91 -18.44
CA PRO A 128 -11.51 -3.62 -19.10
C PRO A 128 -11.66 -2.60 -20.23
N SER A 129 -10.81 -1.58 -20.23
CA SER A 129 -10.79 -0.49 -21.21
C SER A 129 -9.38 0.05 -21.43
N ILE A 130 -9.22 0.96 -22.39
CA ILE A 130 -7.96 1.69 -22.58
C ILE A 130 -7.69 2.64 -21.39
N ILE A 131 -8.74 3.16 -20.73
CA ILE A 131 -8.63 4.18 -19.67
C ILE A 131 -8.09 3.58 -18.37
N ASN A 132 -8.52 2.37 -18.01
CA ASN A 132 -8.04 1.62 -16.83
C ASN A 132 -6.94 0.60 -17.17
N HIS A 133 -6.32 0.69 -18.35
CA HIS A 133 -5.25 -0.22 -18.79
C HIS A 133 -5.64 -1.72 -18.75
N GLY A 134 -6.93 -2.00 -18.94
CA GLY A 134 -7.53 -3.33 -18.87
C GLY A 134 -7.80 -3.84 -17.45
N GLN A 135 -7.42 -3.09 -16.42
CA GLN A 135 -7.50 -3.50 -15.01
C GLN A 135 -8.83 -3.05 -14.39
N THR A 136 -9.34 -3.80 -13.42
CA THR A 136 -10.68 -3.58 -12.84
C THR A 136 -10.72 -3.99 -11.37
N ILE A 137 -11.65 -3.45 -10.57
CA ILE A 137 -11.82 -3.87 -9.17
C ILE A 137 -12.26 -5.35 -9.10
N ASN A 138 -13.02 -5.81 -10.10
CA ASN A 138 -13.33 -7.22 -10.24
C ASN A 138 -12.07 -8.04 -10.56
N GLY A 139 -11.21 -7.59 -11.49
CA GLY A 139 -9.95 -8.25 -11.83
C GLY A 139 -9.02 -8.42 -10.62
N TYR A 140 -8.93 -7.42 -9.74
CA TYR A 140 -8.20 -7.54 -8.47
C TYR A 140 -8.76 -8.67 -7.60
N TRP A 141 -10.07 -8.64 -7.32
CA TRP A 141 -10.71 -9.62 -6.45
C TRP A 141 -10.69 -11.03 -7.04
N MET A 142 -10.85 -11.16 -8.36
CA MET A 142 -10.71 -12.42 -9.09
C MET A 142 -9.28 -12.98 -9.01
N GLU A 143 -8.24 -12.14 -9.06
CA GLU A 143 -6.85 -12.56 -8.86
C GLU A 143 -6.58 -13.00 -7.43
N GLN A 144 -6.90 -12.17 -6.43
CA GLN A 144 -6.61 -12.46 -5.01
C GLN A 144 -7.39 -13.67 -4.48
N SER A 145 -8.60 -13.89 -5.01
CA SER A 145 -9.47 -15.01 -4.65
C SER A 145 -9.34 -16.22 -5.57
N ARG A 146 -8.59 -16.11 -6.67
CA ARG A 146 -8.49 -17.13 -7.75
C ARG A 146 -9.86 -17.53 -8.30
N GLY A 147 -10.73 -16.54 -8.50
CA GLY A 147 -12.11 -16.74 -8.95
C GLY A 147 -13.11 -17.15 -7.86
N LYS A 148 -12.71 -17.24 -6.57
CA LYS A 148 -13.66 -17.53 -5.49
C LYS A 148 -14.58 -16.35 -5.14
N PHE A 149 -14.18 -15.13 -5.47
CA PHE A 149 -14.96 -13.91 -5.24
C PHE A 149 -14.76 -12.92 -6.38
N GLY A 150 -15.87 -12.34 -6.87
CA GLY A 150 -15.84 -11.33 -7.92
C GLY A 150 -17.02 -10.38 -7.82
N ILE A 151 -16.77 -9.12 -8.15
CA ILE A 151 -17.78 -8.05 -8.22
C ILE A 151 -18.38 -8.14 -9.62
N THR A 152 -19.63 -8.59 -9.72
CA THR A 152 -20.28 -8.91 -11.00
C THR A 152 -21.35 -7.90 -11.41
N VAL A 153 -21.77 -7.02 -10.50
CA VAL A 153 -22.69 -5.90 -10.77
C VAL A 153 -22.21 -4.66 -10.03
N LEU A 154 -22.23 -3.51 -10.72
CA LEU A 154 -21.98 -2.18 -10.16
C LEU A 154 -22.99 -1.20 -10.79
N ASP A 155 -24.25 -1.28 -10.36
CA ASP A 155 -25.36 -0.52 -10.97
C ASP A 155 -25.25 0.97 -10.61
N ALA A 156 -25.36 1.84 -11.60
CA ALA A 156 -25.01 3.26 -11.48
C ALA A 156 -26.23 4.17 -11.30
N TYR A 157 -26.15 5.06 -10.30
CA TYR A 157 -27.24 5.94 -9.86
C TYR A 157 -26.82 7.39 -9.70
N GLY A 158 -27.78 8.30 -9.87
CA GLY A 158 -27.56 9.75 -9.87
C GLY A 158 -27.19 10.29 -11.26
N PRO A 159 -26.39 11.37 -11.35
CA PRO A 159 -25.75 12.07 -10.24
C PRO A 159 -26.72 12.98 -9.48
N TYR A 160 -26.85 12.75 -8.17
CA TYR A 160 -27.67 13.60 -7.30
C TYR A 160 -26.88 14.83 -6.83
N ARG A 161 -27.59 15.92 -6.49
CA ARG A 161 -26.98 17.16 -5.99
C ARG A 161 -27.14 17.20 -4.47
N MET A 162 -26.01 17.24 -3.76
CA MET A 162 -25.99 17.29 -2.30
C MET A 162 -26.64 18.57 -1.75
N PRO A 163 -27.33 18.51 -0.60
CA PRO A 163 -28.02 19.66 0.00
C PRO A 163 -27.06 20.72 0.58
N LYS A 164 -25.80 20.36 0.82
CA LYS A 164 -24.76 21.22 1.42
C LYS A 164 -23.54 21.33 0.47
N LYS A 165 -22.63 22.22 0.80
CA LYS A 165 -21.33 22.41 0.11
C LYS A 165 -20.33 21.33 0.52
N LEU A 166 -19.35 20.99 -0.33
CA LEU A 166 -18.36 19.94 -0.04
C LEU A 166 -17.66 20.15 1.31
N TRP A 167 -17.18 21.37 1.55
CA TRP A 167 -16.43 21.69 2.77
C TRP A 167 -17.25 21.55 4.07
N GLN A 168 -18.59 21.56 4.01
CA GLN A 168 -19.45 21.36 5.19
C GLN A 168 -19.45 19.91 5.68
N TYR A 169 -19.03 18.98 4.81
CA TYR A 169 -18.78 17.58 5.11
C TYR A 169 -17.29 17.31 5.39
N GLY A 170 -16.36 18.00 4.70
CA GLY A 170 -14.91 17.74 4.84
C GLY A 170 -14.20 18.43 6.01
N LEU A 171 -14.57 19.66 6.37
CA LEU A 171 -13.84 20.44 7.39
C LEU A 171 -14.18 20.04 8.85
N ASN A 172 -14.48 18.76 9.10
CA ASN A 172 -14.88 18.24 10.40
C ASN A 172 -14.09 17.01 10.90
N GLU A 173 -13.36 16.29 10.03
CA GLU A 173 -12.79 14.98 10.36
C GLU A 173 -11.53 15.07 11.26
N TRP A 174 -10.66 16.05 11.00
CA TRP A 174 -9.33 16.18 11.63
C TRP A 174 -9.10 17.56 12.29
N GLY A 175 -10.13 18.06 12.97
CA GLY A 175 -10.06 19.35 13.69
C GLY A 175 -10.07 20.59 12.77
N GLN A 176 -10.41 20.41 11.49
CA GLN A 176 -10.42 21.45 10.46
C GLN A 176 -11.49 22.55 10.66
N ASN A 177 -12.29 22.49 11.73
CA ASN A 177 -13.45 23.36 11.95
C ASN A 177 -13.14 24.87 11.99
N ASN A 178 -11.94 25.27 12.42
CA ASN A 178 -11.50 26.68 12.37
C ASN A 178 -11.25 27.20 10.94
N SER A 179 -11.14 26.29 9.96
CA SER A 179 -10.91 26.58 8.54
C SER A 179 -12.20 26.74 7.73
N THR A 180 -13.40 26.66 8.32
CA THR A 180 -14.65 26.86 7.55
C THR A 180 -14.73 28.28 6.97
N PRO A 181 -15.19 28.48 5.72
CA PRO A 181 -15.13 29.81 5.07
C PRO A 181 -16.00 30.88 5.73
N ASP A 182 -17.16 30.50 6.25
CA ASP A 182 -18.10 31.42 6.93
C ASP A 182 -17.93 31.45 8.46
N GLY A 183 -17.08 30.60 9.03
CA GLY A 183 -16.89 30.47 10.48
C GLY A 183 -18.00 29.69 11.20
N SER A 184 -18.90 29.05 10.47
CA SER A 184 -19.82 28.04 11.00
C SER A 184 -19.07 26.77 11.44
N THR A 185 -19.68 25.95 12.29
CA THR A 185 -19.16 24.60 12.61
C THR A 185 -19.58 23.60 11.54
N ALA A 186 -18.62 23.02 10.82
CA ALA A 186 -18.85 21.85 9.98
C ALA A 186 -19.04 20.60 10.85
N ASN A 187 -20.14 19.87 10.61
CA ASN A 187 -20.57 18.73 11.43
C ASN A 187 -21.46 17.73 10.67
N SER A 188 -21.45 17.75 9.33
CA SER A 188 -22.28 16.87 8.51
C SER A 188 -21.53 15.61 8.06
N GLU A 189 -22.17 14.46 8.23
CA GLU A 189 -21.82 13.21 7.55
C GLU A 189 -22.42 13.21 6.14
N MET A 190 -21.73 12.63 5.15
CA MET A 190 -22.21 12.64 3.75
C MET A 190 -23.21 11.52 3.51
N GLU A 191 -22.93 10.35 4.06
CA GLU A 191 -23.61 9.09 3.79
C GLU A 191 -25.13 9.12 4.02
N PRO A 192 -25.67 9.73 5.10
CA PRO A 192 -27.12 9.85 5.28
C PRO A 192 -27.79 10.74 4.24
N ASP A 193 -27.13 11.82 3.80
CA ASP A 193 -27.65 12.71 2.75
C ASP A 193 -27.63 12.01 1.37
N VAL A 194 -26.59 11.23 1.07
CA VAL A 194 -26.49 10.42 -0.17
C VAL A 194 -27.58 9.35 -0.23
N ASP A 195 -27.74 8.58 0.85
CA ASP A 195 -28.70 7.48 0.91
C ASP A 195 -30.15 8.00 0.88
N ALA A 196 -30.42 9.16 1.48
CA ALA A 196 -31.71 9.84 1.38
C ALA A 196 -32.03 10.31 -0.04
N LEU A 197 -31.06 10.88 -0.76
CA LEU A 197 -31.22 11.29 -2.16
C LEU A 197 -31.49 10.10 -3.08
N TRP A 198 -30.73 9.01 -2.93
CA TRP A 198 -30.93 7.78 -3.71
C TRP A 198 -32.30 7.15 -3.42
N LYS A 199 -32.67 7.04 -2.15
CA LYS A 199 -33.97 6.48 -1.72
C LYS A 199 -35.16 7.32 -2.18
N ALA A 200 -35.00 8.64 -2.30
CA ALA A 200 -36.04 9.53 -2.82
C ALA A 200 -36.26 9.39 -4.33
N ALA A 201 -35.22 9.01 -5.09
CA ALA A 201 -35.29 8.79 -6.54
C ALA A 201 -35.75 7.37 -6.90
N GLU A 202 -35.16 6.35 -6.28
CA GLU A 202 -35.29 4.93 -6.69
C GLU A 202 -36.18 4.09 -5.75
N GLY A 203 -36.57 4.64 -4.61
CA GLY A 203 -37.22 3.90 -3.52
C GLY A 203 -36.24 3.08 -2.67
N ASP A 204 -36.76 2.22 -1.79
CA ASP A 204 -35.94 1.41 -0.87
C ASP A 204 -35.38 0.15 -1.55
N ILE A 205 -34.53 0.36 -2.56
CA ILE A 205 -33.89 -0.70 -3.35
C ILE A 205 -32.53 -1.16 -2.79
N SER A 206 -32.05 -0.50 -1.73
CA SER A 206 -30.78 -0.77 -1.02
C SER A 206 -30.49 -2.26 -0.86
N LYS A 207 -31.47 -3.02 -0.35
CA LYS A 207 -31.41 -4.46 -0.03
C LYS A 207 -31.28 -5.41 -1.24
N LYS A 208 -31.19 -4.89 -2.46
CA LYS A 208 -30.86 -5.67 -3.67
C LYS A 208 -29.37 -5.85 -3.89
N TYR A 209 -28.55 -5.08 -3.16
CA TYR A 209 -27.10 -5.02 -3.29
C TYR A 209 -26.43 -5.49 -2.00
N ASP A 210 -25.26 -6.11 -2.14
CA ASP A 210 -24.42 -6.49 -1.01
C ASP A 210 -23.74 -5.25 -0.39
N ALA A 211 -23.44 -4.22 -1.21
CA ALA A 211 -22.80 -2.97 -0.77
C ALA A 211 -23.23 -1.74 -1.58
N ILE A 212 -22.98 -0.55 -1.03
CA ILE A 212 -23.24 0.76 -1.65
C ILE A 212 -21.92 1.54 -1.70
N LEU A 213 -21.43 1.80 -2.91
CA LEU A 213 -20.31 2.69 -3.21
C LEU A 213 -20.82 4.12 -3.37
N ARG A 214 -20.33 5.04 -2.55
CA ARG A 214 -20.74 6.46 -2.57
C ARG A 214 -19.63 7.30 -3.20
N LEU A 215 -19.76 7.53 -4.49
CA LEU A 215 -18.82 8.35 -5.27
C LEU A 215 -19.20 9.82 -5.15
N TYR A 216 -18.25 10.68 -4.76
CA TYR A 216 -18.49 12.11 -4.66
C TYR A 216 -17.54 12.94 -5.53
N ALA A 217 -18.03 14.09 -5.99
CA ALA A 217 -17.29 15.06 -6.77
C ALA A 217 -16.14 15.72 -5.97
N GLY A 218 -14.95 15.76 -6.55
CA GLY A 218 -13.72 16.20 -5.89
C GLY A 218 -12.81 15.02 -5.55
N TYR A 219 -12.03 15.17 -4.48
CA TYR A 219 -10.92 14.27 -4.16
C TYR A 219 -11.10 13.56 -2.82
N ASP A 220 -10.51 12.38 -2.69
CA ASP A 220 -10.14 11.81 -1.40
C ASP A 220 -8.91 12.57 -0.87
N GLU A 221 -9.05 13.18 0.32
CA GLU A 221 -8.00 13.93 0.99
C GLU A 221 -6.72 13.10 1.10
N THR A 222 -6.83 11.77 1.31
CA THR A 222 -5.71 10.83 1.44
C THR A 222 -4.69 10.97 0.31
N GLY A 223 -5.17 11.28 -0.91
CA GLY A 223 -4.37 11.35 -2.14
C GLY A 223 -3.90 12.74 -2.53
N VAL A 224 -4.27 13.79 -1.78
CA VAL A 224 -3.91 15.19 -2.09
C VAL A 224 -3.27 15.97 -0.93
N TRP A 225 -3.41 15.55 0.33
CA TRP A 225 -2.96 16.34 1.49
C TRP A 225 -1.44 16.61 1.50
N LEU A 226 -0.62 15.70 0.99
CA LEU A 226 0.84 15.84 1.02
C LEU A 226 1.35 16.51 -0.26
N GLU A 227 0.85 16.01 -1.39
CA GLU A 227 1.19 16.41 -2.77
C GLU A 227 0.76 17.85 -3.08
N PHE A 228 -0.23 18.37 -2.35
CA PHE A 228 -0.70 19.76 -2.39
C PHE A 228 -0.63 20.45 -1.02
N GLY A 229 0.19 19.91 -0.12
CA GLY A 229 0.65 20.52 1.12
C GLY A 229 2.17 20.67 1.11
N GLU A 230 2.85 19.96 2.02
CA GLU A 230 4.30 20.09 2.29
C GLU A 230 5.21 19.74 1.08
N MET A 231 4.75 18.95 0.10
CA MET A 231 5.53 18.71 -1.14
C MET A 231 5.46 19.87 -2.14
N LYS A 232 4.47 20.76 -2.03
CA LYS A 232 4.17 21.80 -3.03
C LYS A 232 4.54 23.21 -2.58
N PHE A 233 4.54 23.45 -1.28
CA PHE A 233 4.78 24.75 -0.67
C PHE A 233 5.85 24.62 0.40
N LEU A 234 6.81 25.54 0.42
CA LEU A 234 7.94 25.52 1.36
C LEU A 234 7.48 25.75 2.81
N SER A 235 6.41 26.53 2.99
CA SER A 235 5.69 26.72 4.24
C SER A 235 4.19 26.88 4.00
N LYS A 236 3.40 26.85 5.08
CA LYS A 236 1.96 27.12 5.05
C LYS A 236 1.61 28.58 4.80
N GLU A 237 2.58 29.48 5.00
CA GLU A 237 2.50 30.91 4.69
C GLU A 237 2.71 31.19 3.19
N ASP A 238 3.53 30.39 2.49
CA ASP A 238 3.83 30.51 1.05
C ASP A 238 2.65 30.14 0.13
N ILE A 239 1.59 29.53 0.67
CA ILE A 239 0.44 29.03 -0.10
C ILE A 239 -0.23 30.20 -0.87
N PRO A 240 -0.32 30.15 -2.21
CA PRO A 240 -0.99 31.20 -2.97
C PRO A 240 -2.50 31.24 -2.71
N ALA A 241 -3.12 32.42 -2.79
CA ALA A 241 -4.54 32.60 -2.46
C ALA A 241 -5.50 31.63 -3.17
N LYS A 242 -5.22 31.22 -4.42
CA LYS A 242 -6.04 30.23 -5.16
C LYS A 242 -6.10 28.83 -4.54
N TRP A 243 -5.15 28.49 -3.68
CA TRP A 243 -5.09 27.24 -2.90
C TRP A 243 -5.65 27.40 -1.47
N GLY A 244 -5.98 28.64 -1.08
CA GLY A 244 -6.44 28.99 0.25
C GLY A 244 -7.95 28.96 0.45
N ASN A 245 -8.36 29.47 1.61
CA ASN A 245 -9.76 29.64 1.98
C ASN A 245 -10.46 30.67 1.07
N PRO A 246 -11.73 30.45 0.67
CA PRO A 246 -12.55 31.43 -0.02
C PRO A 246 -12.69 32.77 0.72
N ASP A 247 -12.64 32.77 2.06
CA ASP A 247 -12.48 33.99 2.87
C ASP A 247 -10.98 34.38 2.94
N PRO A 248 -10.58 35.53 2.36
CA PRO A 248 -9.19 35.97 2.33
C PRO A 248 -8.64 36.41 3.70
N LEU A 249 -9.50 36.55 4.73
CA LEU A 249 -9.09 36.85 6.11
C LEU A 249 -8.68 35.59 6.89
N LYS A 250 -8.99 34.40 6.39
CA LYS A 250 -8.67 33.12 7.03
C LYS A 250 -7.35 32.52 6.52
N PRO A 251 -6.73 31.61 7.29
CA PRO A 251 -5.55 30.87 6.86
C PRO A 251 -5.75 30.17 5.52
N ARG A 252 -4.71 30.16 4.68
CA ARG A 252 -4.70 29.45 3.39
C ARG A 252 -4.41 27.94 3.52
N TRP A 253 -4.29 27.47 4.76
CA TRP A 253 -4.04 26.09 5.14
C TRP A 253 -5.15 25.56 6.07
N SER A 254 -5.19 24.26 6.25
CA SER A 254 -6.03 23.56 7.22
C SER A 254 -5.23 22.42 7.87
N PRO A 255 -5.48 22.02 9.13
CA PRO A 255 -4.90 20.79 9.68
C PRO A 255 -5.40 19.56 8.92
N THR A 256 -4.70 18.42 9.09
CA THR A 256 -5.05 17.14 8.44
C THR A 256 -4.58 15.96 9.32
N ARG A 257 -4.93 14.74 8.94
CA ARG A 257 -4.76 13.50 9.73
C ARG A 257 -3.33 13.19 10.19
N TYR A 258 -2.33 13.49 9.35
CA TYR A 258 -0.96 13.01 9.55
C TYR A 258 0.09 14.09 9.80
N VAL A 259 -0.16 15.34 9.37
CA VAL A 259 0.76 16.47 9.47
C VAL A 259 0.02 17.73 9.94
N PRO A 260 0.68 18.71 10.57
CA PRO A 260 0.00 19.86 11.17
C PRO A 260 -0.67 20.82 10.17
N TRP A 261 -0.43 20.70 8.86
CA TRP A 261 -1.06 21.52 7.84
C TRP A 261 -1.04 20.88 6.43
N THR A 262 -2.03 21.23 5.63
CA THR A 262 -2.02 21.15 4.16
C THR A 262 -2.69 22.40 3.57
N SER A 263 -2.68 22.60 2.24
CA SER A 263 -3.43 23.71 1.65
C SER A 263 -4.93 23.55 1.88
N TRP A 264 -5.64 24.67 2.07
CA TRP A 264 -7.08 24.64 2.35
C TRP A 264 -7.84 23.88 1.26
N LYS A 265 -7.43 24.01 -0.01
CA LYS A 265 -8.05 23.29 -1.14
C LYS A 265 -7.90 21.77 -1.06
N ALA A 266 -6.83 21.24 -0.45
CA ALA A 266 -6.72 19.81 -0.14
C ALA A 266 -7.48 19.46 1.15
N GLY A 267 -7.35 20.26 2.21
CA GLY A 267 -7.96 20.00 3.51
C GLY A 267 -9.48 20.18 3.59
N GLN A 268 -10.14 20.74 2.57
CA GLN A 268 -11.63 20.77 2.46
C GLN A 268 -12.24 19.49 1.88
N MET A 269 -11.40 18.54 1.46
CA MET A 269 -11.82 17.24 0.94
C MET A 269 -12.24 16.31 2.10
N GLN A 270 -12.60 15.06 1.81
CA GLN A 270 -12.92 14.04 2.80
C GLN A 270 -12.01 12.84 2.63
N TRP A 271 -11.84 12.05 3.67
CA TRP A 271 -11.13 10.77 3.56
C TRP A 271 -12.05 9.68 3.00
N GLY A 272 -11.49 8.77 2.19
CA GLY A 272 -12.07 7.46 1.96
C GLY A 272 -12.12 6.68 3.27
N ILE A 273 -13.26 6.01 3.52
CA ILE A 273 -13.52 5.24 4.74
C ILE A 273 -14.38 4.00 4.43
N SER A 274 -14.46 3.07 5.39
CA SER A 274 -15.11 1.76 5.28
C SER A 274 -16.64 1.77 5.11
N SER A 275 -17.26 2.95 5.05
CA SER A 275 -18.60 3.14 4.47
C SER A 275 -18.63 2.93 2.94
N ILE A 276 -17.46 2.72 2.32
CA ILE A 276 -17.21 2.69 0.87
C ILE A 276 -17.60 4.04 0.21
N ARG A 277 -17.20 5.12 0.87
CA ARG A 277 -17.22 6.50 0.34
C ARG A 277 -15.90 6.78 -0.39
N GLN A 278 -15.96 7.34 -1.60
CA GLN A 278 -14.79 7.49 -2.49
C GLN A 278 -14.83 8.78 -3.33
N GLY A 279 -13.70 9.48 -3.42
CA GLY A 279 -13.51 10.62 -4.34
C GLY A 279 -13.11 10.18 -5.75
N GLU A 280 -13.16 11.09 -6.73
CA GLU A 280 -12.93 10.79 -8.16
C GLU A 280 -11.52 10.27 -8.51
N ASN A 281 -10.54 10.50 -7.62
CA ASN A 281 -9.15 10.06 -7.73
C ASN A 281 -8.86 8.74 -6.99
N SER A 282 -9.80 8.19 -6.23
CA SER A 282 -9.47 7.12 -5.30
C SER A 282 -9.51 5.72 -5.92
N GLY A 283 -8.39 5.01 -5.77
CA GLY A 283 -8.29 3.57 -6.00
C GLY A 283 -8.50 2.71 -4.74
N THR A 284 -8.68 3.31 -3.55
CA THR A 284 -8.76 2.58 -2.27
C THR A 284 -10.03 1.77 -2.09
N ILE A 285 -10.98 1.83 -3.03
CA ILE A 285 -12.19 0.99 -3.06
C ILE A 285 -11.89 -0.52 -2.84
N THR A 286 -10.74 -1.01 -3.29
CA THR A 286 -10.26 -2.38 -3.03
C THR A 286 -9.97 -2.63 -1.54
N HIS A 287 -9.28 -1.70 -0.89
CA HIS A 287 -9.01 -1.69 0.56
C HIS A 287 -10.32 -1.66 1.37
N GLU A 288 -11.26 -0.76 1.02
CA GLU A 288 -12.56 -0.67 1.73
C GLU A 288 -13.42 -1.93 1.57
N LEU A 289 -13.39 -2.59 0.41
CA LEU A 289 -14.02 -3.90 0.23
C LEU A 289 -13.33 -5.01 1.06
N GLY A 290 -12.03 -4.86 1.37
CA GLY A 290 -11.32 -5.75 2.29
C GLY A 290 -11.88 -5.68 3.71
N HIS A 291 -12.18 -4.48 4.20
CA HIS A 291 -12.94 -4.31 5.44
C HIS A 291 -14.36 -4.87 5.30
N PHE A 292 -15.13 -4.38 4.32
CA PHE A 292 -16.58 -4.61 4.26
C PHE A 292 -17.01 -6.05 3.94
N ALA A 293 -16.32 -6.73 3.01
CA ALA A 293 -16.78 -8.03 2.49
C ALA A 293 -16.14 -9.25 3.18
N PHE A 294 -15.15 -9.02 4.06
CA PHE A 294 -14.25 -10.02 4.64
C PHE A 294 -13.75 -9.74 6.08
N ASP A 295 -14.19 -8.64 6.73
CA ASP A 295 -13.80 -8.27 8.10
C ASP A 295 -12.27 -8.16 8.33
N ILE A 296 -11.49 -7.85 7.28
CA ILE A 296 -10.04 -7.72 7.40
C ILE A 296 -9.72 -6.38 8.09
N GLY A 297 -8.90 -6.41 9.14
CA GLY A 297 -8.45 -5.20 9.83
C GLY A 297 -7.35 -4.43 9.08
N ASP A 298 -7.19 -3.16 9.45
CA ASP A 298 -6.02 -2.34 9.10
C ASP A 298 -4.70 -3.01 9.52
N ASN A 299 -3.69 -2.91 8.66
CA ASN A 299 -2.31 -3.33 8.91
C ASN A 299 -1.33 -2.13 8.84
N ASN A 300 -1.85 -0.92 8.64
CA ASN A 300 -1.07 0.32 8.57
C ASN A 300 -0.77 0.95 9.94
N ASN A 301 0.03 2.02 9.91
CA ASN A 301 0.14 2.98 11.00
C ASN A 301 0.36 4.41 10.44
N ASN A 302 0.65 5.35 11.33
CA ASN A 302 1.14 6.69 10.97
C ASN A 302 2.68 6.67 10.90
N PRO A 303 3.30 6.69 9.69
CA PRO A 303 4.75 6.73 9.54
C PRO A 303 5.34 8.15 9.73
N TYR A 304 4.51 9.20 9.76
CA TYR A 304 4.93 10.60 9.84
C TYR A 304 5.14 11.10 11.29
N ILE A 305 4.68 10.34 12.29
CA ILE A 305 4.98 10.61 13.70
C ILE A 305 6.50 10.52 13.94
N LYS A 306 7.03 11.30 14.89
CA LYS A 306 8.46 11.27 15.24
C LYS A 306 8.69 10.69 16.65
N PRO A 307 9.65 9.75 16.82
CA PRO A 307 10.42 9.10 15.76
C PRO A 307 9.55 8.26 14.84
N TYR A 308 9.99 8.11 13.59
CA TYR A 308 9.28 7.34 12.57
C TYR A 308 9.10 5.89 13.00
N ARG A 309 8.04 5.24 12.54
CA ARG A 309 7.70 3.86 12.91
C ARG A 309 7.72 2.98 11.67
N ARG A 310 8.29 1.78 11.82
CA ARG A 310 8.18 0.69 10.85
C ARG A 310 6.71 0.44 10.51
N ALA A 311 6.36 0.42 9.23
CA ALA A 311 5.03 0.03 8.75
C ALA A 311 4.77 -1.47 9.02
N GLY A 312 3.50 -1.87 9.18
CA GLY A 312 3.16 -3.26 9.52
C GLY A 312 3.49 -4.24 8.38
N SER A 313 3.14 -3.85 7.16
CA SER A 313 3.56 -4.56 5.93
C SER A 313 3.89 -3.61 4.76
N GLY A 314 3.75 -2.31 4.93
CA GLY A 314 4.16 -1.28 3.97
C GLY A 314 3.56 -1.50 2.58
N PRO A 315 4.34 -1.37 1.49
CA PRO A 315 3.85 -1.51 0.12
C PRO A 315 3.52 -2.95 -0.29
N TRP A 316 3.62 -3.93 0.61
CA TRP A 316 3.45 -5.35 0.30
C TRP A 316 2.03 -5.89 0.57
N ASP A 317 1.21 -5.23 1.39
CA ASP A 317 -0.16 -5.67 1.73
C ASP A 317 -1.19 -4.62 1.32
N MET A 318 -2.33 -5.06 0.75
CA MET A 318 -3.47 -4.17 0.49
C MET A 318 -3.95 -3.49 1.77
N MET A 319 -3.87 -4.15 2.93
CA MET A 319 -4.33 -3.57 4.21
C MET A 319 -3.31 -2.60 4.84
N ASP A 320 -2.17 -2.36 4.19
CA ASP A 320 -1.23 -1.29 4.53
C ASP A 320 -1.01 -0.41 3.27
N ARG A 321 0.14 0.27 3.15
CA ARG A 321 0.50 1.14 2.02
C ARG A 321 0.51 0.44 0.65
N GLY A 322 0.40 -0.89 0.59
CA GLY A 322 0.18 -1.62 -0.66
C GLY A 322 -1.13 -1.23 -1.35
N SER A 323 -2.13 -0.74 -0.63
CA SER A 323 -3.32 -0.05 -1.18
C SER A 323 -2.99 1.15 -2.09
N PHE A 324 -1.80 1.74 -1.97
CA PHE A 324 -1.37 2.92 -2.71
C PHE A 324 -0.45 2.60 -3.90
N ASN A 325 -0.20 1.32 -4.17
CA ASN A 325 0.65 0.87 -5.28
C ASN A 325 0.04 1.22 -6.66
N GLY A 326 0.93 1.33 -7.65
CA GLY A 326 0.62 1.67 -9.03
C GLY A 326 1.69 2.57 -9.65
N PRO A 327 1.54 2.97 -10.92
CA PRO A 327 2.47 3.87 -11.60
C PRO A 327 2.68 5.19 -10.84
N GLY A 328 3.94 5.59 -10.63
CA GLY A 328 4.31 6.75 -9.82
C GLY A 328 4.04 6.62 -8.31
N GLY A 329 3.60 5.45 -7.86
CA GLY A 329 3.50 5.10 -6.44
C GLY A 329 2.54 5.97 -5.62
N PRO A 330 2.73 6.04 -4.29
CA PRO A 330 1.79 6.70 -3.39
C PRO A 330 1.63 8.22 -3.65
N HIS A 331 2.58 8.87 -4.34
CA HIS A 331 2.54 10.31 -4.64
C HIS A 331 1.80 10.65 -5.95
N MET A 332 1.26 9.66 -6.66
CA MET A 332 0.41 9.87 -7.84
C MET A 332 -1.06 9.49 -7.61
N ARG A 333 -1.51 9.41 -6.36
CA ARG A 333 -2.90 9.12 -5.96
C ARG A 333 -3.89 10.27 -6.21
N TRP A 334 -3.44 11.47 -6.55
CA TRP A 334 -4.30 12.63 -6.85
C TRP A 334 -4.90 12.59 -8.26
N VAL A 335 -4.62 11.57 -9.05
CA VAL A 335 -4.93 11.53 -10.48
C VAL A 335 -6.39 11.12 -10.73
N VAL A 336 -7.10 11.87 -11.58
CA VAL A 336 -8.52 11.62 -11.93
C VAL A 336 -8.64 11.22 -13.41
N PRO A 337 -9.22 10.05 -13.73
CA PRO A 337 -9.60 8.96 -12.82
C PRO A 337 -8.37 8.22 -12.25
N ALA A 338 -8.56 7.35 -11.27
CA ALA A 338 -7.52 6.65 -10.50
C ALA A 338 -6.67 5.64 -11.33
N THR A 339 -5.77 6.12 -12.19
CA THR A 339 -4.98 5.31 -13.14
C THR A 339 -3.48 5.28 -12.86
N MET A 340 -3.05 5.75 -11.69
CA MET A 340 -1.65 5.87 -11.28
C MET A 340 -1.48 5.24 -9.89
N GLY A 341 -1.04 5.99 -8.88
CA GLY A 341 -1.02 5.54 -7.48
C GLY A 341 -2.41 5.10 -7.01
N ALA A 342 -2.46 4.04 -6.19
CA ALA A 342 -3.67 3.28 -5.81
C ALA A 342 -4.43 2.60 -6.98
N GLY A 343 -4.02 2.77 -8.24
CA GLY A 343 -4.64 2.10 -9.38
C GLY A 343 -4.32 0.60 -9.49
N MET A 344 -3.23 0.14 -8.86
CA MET A 344 -2.78 -1.25 -8.86
C MET A 344 -2.30 -1.66 -7.46
N PRO A 345 -3.22 -1.89 -6.50
CA PRO A 345 -2.89 -2.21 -5.13
C PRO A 345 -2.20 -3.57 -5.00
N ALA A 346 -1.36 -3.75 -3.98
CA ALA A 346 -0.64 -5.00 -3.70
C ALA A 346 -1.58 -6.20 -3.48
N GLY A 347 -1.06 -7.40 -3.66
CA GLY A 347 -1.75 -8.62 -3.28
C GLY A 347 -2.02 -8.75 -1.76
N LEU A 348 -3.06 -9.50 -1.41
CA LEU A 348 -3.37 -9.87 -0.01
C LEU A 348 -2.27 -10.78 0.56
N MET A 349 -1.86 -10.53 1.80
CA MET A 349 -1.00 -11.43 2.58
C MET A 349 -1.56 -12.85 2.71
N LEU A 350 -0.66 -13.84 2.81
CA LEU A 350 -0.96 -15.27 2.98
C LEU A 350 -1.99 -15.54 4.08
N ARG A 351 -1.83 -14.88 5.24
CA ARG A 351 -2.77 -14.95 6.38
C ARG A 351 -4.21 -14.59 5.96
N ASN A 352 -4.37 -13.47 5.27
CA ASN A 352 -5.68 -12.93 4.92
C ASN A 352 -6.34 -13.82 3.84
N ARG A 353 -5.56 -14.33 2.88
CA ARG A 353 -6.04 -15.31 1.89
C ARG A 353 -6.55 -16.61 2.52
N ILE A 354 -5.91 -17.11 3.59
CA ILE A 354 -6.37 -18.29 4.32
C ILE A 354 -7.68 -18.00 5.06
N LEU A 355 -7.74 -16.89 5.80
CA LEU A 355 -8.93 -16.53 6.60
C LEU A 355 -10.16 -16.25 5.72
N ASN A 356 -9.97 -15.63 4.56
CA ASN A 356 -11.04 -15.35 3.59
C ASN A 356 -11.49 -16.61 2.82
N GLY A 357 -10.90 -17.78 3.06
CA GLY A 357 -11.19 -19.02 2.33
C GLY A 357 -10.69 -19.04 0.87
N PHE A 358 -9.89 -18.04 0.47
CA PHE A 358 -9.31 -17.96 -0.87
C PHE A 358 -8.18 -18.97 -1.09
N LEU A 359 -7.49 -19.35 -0.02
CA LEU A 359 -6.37 -20.28 -0.02
C LEU A 359 -6.61 -21.40 1.00
N PRO A 360 -6.84 -22.66 0.58
CA PRO A 360 -7.00 -23.76 1.53
C PRO A 360 -5.68 -24.08 2.23
N SER A 361 -5.71 -24.32 3.53
CA SER A 361 -4.52 -24.58 4.35
C SER A 361 -3.69 -25.80 3.90
N SER A 362 -4.27 -26.70 3.09
CA SER A 362 -3.56 -27.81 2.45
C SER A 362 -2.57 -27.38 1.35
N GLN A 363 -2.71 -26.19 0.78
CA GLN A 363 -1.72 -25.58 -0.13
C GLN A 363 -0.60 -24.82 0.62
N VAL A 364 -0.57 -24.84 1.96
CA VAL A 364 0.37 -24.07 2.79
C VAL A 364 1.20 -24.99 3.68
N LEU A 365 2.52 -24.89 3.61
CA LEU A 365 3.42 -25.73 4.40
C LEU A 365 3.42 -25.28 5.87
N THR A 366 2.60 -25.93 6.70
CA THR A 366 2.51 -25.62 8.13
C THR A 366 3.52 -26.44 8.94
N LEU A 367 4.42 -25.76 9.62
CA LEU A 367 5.54 -26.31 10.39
C LEU A 367 5.40 -25.98 11.88
N SER A 368 6.02 -26.82 12.71
CA SER A 368 6.12 -26.65 14.16
C SER A 368 7.57 -26.30 14.53
N ARG A 369 7.78 -25.24 15.31
CA ARG A 369 9.09 -24.90 15.87
C ARG A 369 9.66 -26.06 16.71
N LYS A 370 8.82 -26.70 17.52
CA LYS A 370 9.18 -27.86 18.36
C LYS A 370 9.63 -29.07 17.53
N GLU A 371 8.99 -29.35 16.40
CA GLU A 371 9.34 -30.49 15.55
C GLU A 371 10.51 -30.18 14.61
N LEU A 372 10.64 -28.94 14.12
CA LEU A 372 11.82 -28.45 13.39
C LEU A 372 13.12 -28.60 14.21
N ALA A 373 13.04 -28.40 15.53
CA ALA A 373 14.15 -28.64 16.45
C ALA A 373 14.60 -30.12 16.54
N LYS A 374 13.81 -31.07 16.00
CA LYS A 374 14.14 -32.50 15.90
C LYS A 374 14.50 -32.91 14.47
N SER A 375 13.73 -32.46 13.48
CA SER A 375 13.93 -32.83 12.07
C SER A 375 15.14 -32.14 11.43
N GLY A 376 15.54 -30.98 11.96
CA GLY A 376 16.45 -30.09 11.26
C GLY A 376 15.76 -29.36 10.11
N PRO A 377 16.53 -28.79 9.16
CA PRO A 377 16.03 -27.96 8.08
C PRO A 377 15.02 -28.67 7.18
N VAL A 378 13.96 -27.95 6.80
CA VAL A 378 13.00 -28.36 5.76
C VAL A 378 13.31 -27.57 4.49
N VAL A 379 13.26 -28.24 3.33
CA VAL A 379 13.41 -27.64 2.01
C VAL A 379 12.10 -27.82 1.27
N ALA A 380 11.57 -26.73 0.71
CA ALA A 380 10.31 -26.72 -0.05
C ALA A 380 10.37 -25.70 -1.18
N THR A 381 9.67 -25.99 -2.27
CA THR A 381 9.47 -25.04 -3.37
C THR A 381 8.20 -24.24 -3.10
N ILE A 382 8.32 -22.92 -3.06
CA ILE A 382 7.20 -21.99 -2.89
C ILE A 382 6.94 -21.31 -4.23
N THR A 383 5.68 -21.26 -4.65
CA THR A 383 5.25 -20.51 -5.84
C THR A 383 4.83 -19.10 -5.43
N ALA A 384 5.13 -18.11 -6.27
CA ALA A 384 4.80 -16.72 -6.00
C ALA A 384 3.29 -16.50 -5.78
N ARG A 385 2.93 -15.67 -4.80
CA ARG A 385 1.54 -15.54 -4.32
C ARG A 385 0.53 -15.10 -5.41
N ALA A 386 0.99 -14.41 -6.45
CA ALA A 386 0.14 -13.94 -7.55
C ALA A 386 -0.58 -15.09 -8.30
N VAL A 387 -0.12 -16.34 -8.20
CA VAL A 387 -0.68 -17.48 -8.95
C VAL A 387 -1.12 -18.66 -8.06
N GLU A 388 -1.76 -19.67 -8.67
CA GLU A 388 -1.97 -20.99 -8.07
C GLU A 388 -0.63 -21.70 -7.82
N PRO A 389 -0.46 -22.49 -6.74
CA PRO A 389 0.71 -23.33 -6.56
C PRO A 389 0.79 -24.36 -7.68
N LEU A 390 1.98 -24.52 -8.23
CA LEU A 390 2.26 -25.53 -9.23
C LEU A 390 2.28 -26.92 -8.58
N GLN A 391 2.18 -27.97 -9.41
CA GLN A 391 2.21 -29.35 -8.91
C GLN A 391 3.49 -29.62 -8.11
N GLY A 392 3.35 -29.93 -6.82
CA GLY A 392 4.48 -30.19 -5.91
C GLY A 392 5.07 -28.96 -5.22
N THR A 393 4.42 -27.79 -5.30
CA THR A 393 4.82 -26.57 -4.58
C THR A 393 3.76 -26.14 -3.55
N PHE A 394 4.09 -25.14 -2.73
CA PHE A 394 3.16 -24.51 -1.79
C PHE A 394 2.96 -23.03 -2.12
N ALA A 395 1.85 -22.44 -1.65
CA ALA A 395 1.59 -21.00 -1.72
C ALA A 395 2.41 -20.18 -0.72
N GLY A 396 2.97 -20.83 0.30
CA GLY A 396 3.72 -20.21 1.39
C GLY A 396 4.02 -21.20 2.50
N ILE A 397 4.70 -20.72 3.55
CA ILE A 397 5.04 -21.48 4.75
C ILE A 397 4.41 -20.78 5.97
N ILE A 398 3.96 -21.55 6.96
CA ILE A 398 3.62 -21.04 8.30
C ILE A 398 4.48 -21.78 9.32
N ILE A 399 5.28 -21.06 10.10
CA ILE A 399 6.06 -21.62 11.21
C ILE A 399 5.36 -21.23 12.52
N ARG A 400 4.67 -22.18 13.14
CA ARG A 400 4.04 -21.97 14.45
C ARG A 400 5.10 -21.92 15.54
N LEU A 401 5.04 -20.91 16.40
CA LEU A 401 5.98 -20.65 17.49
C LEU A 401 5.65 -21.47 18.75
N ASP A 402 5.29 -22.73 18.55
CA ASP A 402 4.93 -23.66 19.61
C ASP A 402 6.11 -24.06 20.51
N GLY A 403 5.81 -24.65 21.66
CA GLY A 403 6.77 -25.03 22.69
C GLY A 403 6.53 -24.32 24.02
N ALA A 404 7.59 -24.10 24.80
CA ALA A 404 7.52 -23.38 26.07
C ALA A 404 7.48 -21.85 25.85
N ILE A 405 6.64 -21.19 26.65
CA ILE A 405 6.48 -19.73 26.74
C ILE A 405 7.85 -19.06 27.03
N PRO A 406 8.14 -17.89 26.41
CA PRO A 406 7.28 -17.18 25.46
C PRO A 406 7.28 -17.85 24.07
N HIS A 407 6.12 -17.76 23.39
CA HIS A 407 5.91 -18.29 22.05
C HIS A 407 6.81 -17.54 21.08
N ASP A 408 6.55 -16.25 20.87
CA ASP A 408 7.55 -15.35 20.31
C ASP A 408 8.79 -15.26 21.24
N ARG A 409 9.95 -15.03 20.66
CA ARG A 409 11.23 -14.83 21.36
C ARG A 409 12.01 -13.62 20.84
N THR A 410 11.40 -12.84 19.96
CA THR A 410 11.91 -11.55 19.52
C THR A 410 11.96 -10.61 20.74
N PRO A 411 13.11 -9.97 21.03
CA PRO A 411 13.21 -9.03 22.13
C PRO A 411 12.19 -7.89 22.01
N ILE A 412 11.64 -7.46 23.15
CA ILE A 412 10.88 -6.22 23.25
C ILE A 412 11.81 -5.04 22.93
N ASP A 413 11.33 -4.10 22.13
CA ASP A 413 12.07 -2.93 21.67
C ASP A 413 11.13 -1.71 21.58
N ASP A 414 11.65 -0.50 21.82
CA ASP A 414 10.81 0.69 21.95
C ASP A 414 10.65 1.42 20.61
N PRO A 415 9.45 1.47 20.00
CA PRO A 415 9.21 2.25 18.77
C PRO A 415 9.23 3.78 18.98
N ALA A 416 9.42 4.26 20.22
CA ALA A 416 9.76 5.64 20.54
C ALA A 416 11.29 5.89 20.64
N ILE A 417 12.12 4.87 20.38
CA ILE A 417 13.60 4.97 20.36
C ILE A 417 14.17 4.38 19.06
N ASN A 418 13.77 3.17 18.67
CA ASN A 418 14.21 2.52 17.43
C ASN A 418 13.10 2.56 16.35
N PRO A 419 13.31 3.23 15.21
CA PRO A 419 12.31 3.27 14.13
C PRO A 419 12.08 1.91 13.45
N LEU A 420 13.00 0.96 13.61
CA LEU A 420 12.88 -0.41 13.08
C LEU A 420 12.28 -1.41 14.09
N SER A 421 11.88 -0.94 15.27
CA SER A 421 11.34 -1.75 16.36
C SER A 421 10.16 -2.63 15.93
N SER A 422 10.06 -3.79 16.57
CA SER A 422 8.91 -4.71 16.49
C SER A 422 7.91 -4.52 17.65
N GLY A 423 8.16 -3.55 18.54
CA GLY A 423 7.31 -3.21 19.67
C GLY A 423 7.38 -4.25 20.79
N VAL A 424 6.23 -4.83 21.12
CA VAL A 424 6.09 -5.96 22.05
C VAL A 424 5.60 -7.16 21.22
N PRO A 425 6.50 -8.00 20.69
CA PRO A 425 6.13 -9.10 19.82
C PRO A 425 5.35 -10.18 20.58
N ASN A 426 4.19 -10.55 20.04
CA ASN A 426 3.31 -11.57 20.60
C ASN A 426 2.64 -12.39 19.49
N PHE A 427 3.45 -12.87 18.55
CA PHE A 427 2.98 -13.68 17.43
C PHE A 427 2.92 -15.18 17.81
N ASP A 428 1.86 -15.88 17.41
CA ASP A 428 1.76 -17.34 17.54
C ASP A 428 2.43 -18.09 16.37
N PHE A 429 2.66 -17.41 15.24
CA PHE A 429 3.31 -17.95 14.06
C PHE A 429 3.95 -16.83 13.22
N TYR A 430 4.92 -17.21 12.39
CA TYR A 430 5.34 -16.39 11.25
C TYR A 430 4.90 -17.05 9.95
N SER A 431 4.38 -16.26 9.02
CA SER A 431 4.18 -16.65 7.62
C SER A 431 5.39 -16.27 6.78
N LEU A 432 5.62 -17.01 5.70
CA LEU A 432 6.57 -16.68 4.64
C LEU A 432 5.88 -16.87 3.29
N GLU A 433 5.98 -15.88 2.42
CA GLU A 433 5.45 -15.91 1.05
C GLU A 433 6.49 -15.45 0.03
N VAL A 434 6.23 -15.71 -1.26
CA VAL A 434 7.13 -15.29 -2.35
C VAL A 434 6.44 -14.24 -3.19
N ILE A 435 7.09 -13.10 -3.38
CA ILE A 435 6.63 -12.01 -4.24
C ILE A 435 7.33 -12.14 -5.59
N GLN A 436 6.54 -12.04 -6.66
CA GLN A 436 7.03 -11.83 -8.01
C GLN A 436 6.21 -10.68 -8.60
N ARG A 437 6.88 -9.72 -9.25
CA ARG A 437 6.28 -8.50 -9.78
C ARG A 437 5.44 -8.75 -11.05
N ILE A 438 4.38 -9.54 -10.92
CA ILE A 438 3.38 -9.88 -11.93
C ILE A 438 1.96 -9.67 -11.38
N GLY A 439 0.98 -9.50 -12.27
CA GLY A 439 -0.40 -9.20 -11.88
C GLY A 439 -0.47 -7.90 -11.10
N TYR A 440 -1.19 -7.88 -9.99
CA TYR A 440 -1.26 -6.72 -9.11
C TYR A 440 0.02 -6.47 -8.31
N ASP A 441 0.87 -7.48 -8.11
CA ASP A 441 2.18 -7.32 -7.46
C ASP A 441 3.24 -6.66 -8.37
N SER A 442 2.95 -6.35 -9.65
CA SER A 442 3.91 -5.65 -10.54
C SER A 442 4.44 -4.32 -9.99
N PHE A 443 3.66 -3.64 -9.14
CA PHE A 443 3.99 -2.34 -8.55
C PHE A 443 4.50 -2.42 -7.10
N CYS A 444 4.75 -3.63 -6.59
CA CYS A 444 5.55 -3.82 -5.38
C CYS A 444 7.03 -3.42 -5.66
N PRO A 445 7.78 -2.91 -4.67
CA PRO A 445 9.10 -2.32 -4.89
C PRO A 445 10.17 -3.31 -5.37
N ASP A 446 10.09 -4.57 -4.93
CA ASP A 446 11.01 -5.65 -5.33
C ASP A 446 10.27 -6.99 -5.52
N ASN A 447 11.01 -8.07 -5.76
CA ASN A 447 10.58 -9.46 -5.77
C ASN A 447 11.18 -10.15 -4.52
N GLY A 448 11.04 -11.47 -4.42
CA GLY A 448 11.81 -12.28 -3.47
C GLY A 448 10.97 -12.92 -2.39
N VAL A 449 11.54 -13.03 -1.18
CA VAL A 449 10.92 -13.69 -0.02
C VAL A 449 10.46 -12.62 0.97
N LEU A 450 9.20 -12.72 1.40
CA LEU A 450 8.60 -11.91 2.45
C LEU A 450 8.34 -12.77 3.71
#